data_AF-A0A2G6DPX5-F1
#
_entry.id   AF-A0A2G6DPX5-F1
#
_cell.length_a   1.000
_cell.length_b   1.000
_cell.length_c   1.000
_cell.angle_alpha   90.00
_cell.angle_beta   90.00
_cell.angle_gamma   90.00
#
_symmetry.space_group_name_H-M   'P 1'
#
loop_
_entity.id
_entity.type
_entity.pdbx_description
1 polymer ?
#
loop_
_entity_poly.entity_id
_entity_poly.type
_entity_poly.pdbx_seq_one_letter_code
_entity_poly.pdbx_strand_id
1 'polypeptide(L)'
;MRRVNQSLARRLAEKRLGEDLGLGSVVAVGEMSIQKVEDDLCWVGPLNHSGFFKWWSNGSGTPGYVVVSSTNENDVKLVREIEGEPLNMKYNFGAFWNDNPKRHLYNHGYATVGLTDWTFEIDDSGRPYYVVTVYQKTIGCFGANATGVAVLDVQTGEITPYSIEDAPKWIDRIQPESFVTAQLNYWGRYVHGWFNSIMAKKDVLKTTKGMSLVYGDDSNSYWYTGIQSAGSDDGTVGFVLVNTRTKKVKMYRQAGATETAAMESAEGAVQEKGYHATCPILYNVVGRPTYFMTLKDDAGLVKASAFVSVENYNIVGVAVTARQAERNYRRALLGNGNDLAFGDSIASYSVTGDVLRIAQENTSTGTIYYVLVSGQENKLFAVSGGISPEIFITKPGDKISVSFDDSGNAIVDISKFDNLSIDLQKTTKQIGVEKRFEAAREEARESRTEQNVDAKQQEMTPQ
;
A
#
# COMPACT_ATOMS: atom_id res chain seq x y z
N MET A 1 -1.67 5.95 -4.30
CA MET A 1 -2.21 4.57 -4.14
C MET A 1 -1.72 3.64 -5.25
N ARG A 2 -0.97 2.60 -4.89
CA ARG A 2 -0.43 1.60 -5.83
C ARG A 2 -1.53 0.70 -6.42
N ARG A 3 -1.70 0.73 -7.75
CA ARG A 3 -2.68 -0.06 -8.52
C ARG A 3 -2.05 -1.16 -9.36
N VAL A 4 -0.78 -0.99 -9.73
CA VAL A 4 -0.07 -1.94 -10.58
C VAL A 4 0.72 -2.91 -9.70
N ASN A 5 0.44 -4.21 -9.84
CA ASN A 5 1.24 -5.28 -9.26
C ASN A 5 2.32 -5.75 -10.24
N GLN A 6 3.29 -6.54 -9.77
CA GLN A 6 4.43 -6.98 -10.58
C GLN A 6 4.04 -7.67 -11.89
N SER A 7 3.02 -8.55 -11.86
CA SER A 7 2.59 -9.27 -13.06
C SER A 7 1.95 -8.36 -14.10
N LEU A 8 1.18 -7.35 -13.68
CA LEU A 8 0.64 -6.34 -14.59
C LEU A 8 1.74 -5.43 -15.12
N ALA A 9 2.67 -4.99 -14.26
CA ALA A 9 3.80 -4.17 -14.66
C ALA A 9 4.63 -4.85 -15.76
N ARG A 10 4.94 -6.14 -15.57
CA ARG A 10 5.65 -6.94 -16.57
C ARG A 10 4.89 -7.01 -17.89
N ARG A 11 3.57 -7.24 -17.87
CA ARG A 11 2.76 -7.29 -19.10
C ARG A 11 2.71 -5.94 -19.83
N LEU A 12 2.60 -4.85 -19.09
CA LEU A 12 2.64 -3.49 -19.64
C LEU A 12 4.01 -3.20 -20.27
N ALA A 13 5.09 -3.61 -19.61
CA ALA A 13 6.44 -3.51 -20.14
C ALA A 13 6.64 -4.35 -21.41
N GLU A 14 6.18 -5.60 -21.43
CA GLU A 14 6.24 -6.48 -22.62
C GLU A 14 5.43 -5.91 -23.79
N LYS A 15 4.25 -5.34 -23.52
CA LYS A 15 3.46 -4.64 -24.55
C LYS A 15 4.22 -3.45 -25.13
N ARG A 16 4.78 -2.58 -24.27
CA ARG A 16 5.56 -1.42 -24.71
C ARG A 16 6.78 -1.82 -25.52
N LEU A 17 7.46 -2.89 -25.12
CA LEU A 17 8.60 -3.45 -25.85
C LEU A 17 8.19 -3.98 -27.24
N GLY A 18 7.02 -4.60 -27.36
CA GLY A 18 6.49 -5.11 -28.62
C GLY A 18 6.09 -4.05 -29.64
N GLU A 19 5.84 -2.80 -29.20
CA GLU A 19 5.60 -1.66 -30.09
C GLU A 19 6.89 -1.19 -30.80
N ASP A 20 8.07 -1.53 -30.26
CA ASP A 20 9.37 -1.29 -30.89
C ASP A 20 9.77 -2.52 -31.74
N LEU A 21 9.51 -2.43 -33.05
CA LEU A 21 9.71 -3.51 -34.03
C LEU A 21 11.14 -4.07 -34.04
N GLY A 22 12.14 -3.30 -33.61
CA GLY A 22 13.54 -3.74 -33.58
C GLY A 22 13.92 -4.57 -32.35
N LEU A 23 13.22 -4.39 -31.23
CA LEU A 23 13.65 -4.91 -29.92
C LEU A 23 12.97 -6.23 -29.54
N GLY A 24 11.71 -6.42 -29.92
CA GLY A 24 10.89 -7.56 -29.48
C GLY A 24 11.45 -8.96 -29.84
N SER A 25 12.40 -9.05 -30.78
CA SER A 25 13.06 -10.31 -31.14
C SER A 25 14.45 -10.52 -30.51
N VAL A 26 15.04 -9.47 -29.93
CA VAL A 26 16.42 -9.45 -29.44
C VAL A 26 16.48 -9.52 -27.92
N VAL A 27 15.51 -8.90 -27.25
CA VAL A 27 15.47 -8.77 -25.79
C VAL A 27 14.13 -9.18 -25.21
N ALA A 28 14.14 -9.51 -23.92
CA ALA A 28 12.95 -9.84 -23.14
C ALA A 28 12.97 -9.06 -21.83
N VAL A 29 11.79 -8.67 -21.34
CA VAL A 29 11.67 -8.01 -20.04
C VAL A 29 12.05 -9.00 -18.93
N GLY A 30 13.00 -8.59 -18.09
CA GLY A 30 13.45 -9.33 -16.93
C GLY A 30 12.47 -9.29 -15.76
N GLU A 31 12.95 -9.70 -14.58
CA GLU A 31 12.16 -9.57 -13.37
C GLU A 31 12.00 -8.09 -13.00
N MET A 32 10.75 -7.67 -12.78
CA MET A 32 10.43 -6.29 -12.39
C MET A 32 10.55 -6.17 -10.87
N SER A 33 11.31 -5.21 -10.38
CA SER A 33 11.41 -4.84 -8.96
C SER A 33 10.62 -3.56 -8.70
N ILE A 34 9.94 -3.49 -7.57
CA ILE A 34 9.32 -2.23 -7.13
C ILE A 34 10.31 -1.45 -6.30
N GLN A 35 10.45 -0.17 -6.62
CA GLN A 35 11.41 0.74 -6.00
C GLN A 35 10.90 2.19 -6.07
N LYS A 36 11.38 3.03 -5.16
CA LYS A 36 11.13 4.47 -5.17
C LYS A 36 12.29 5.14 -5.89
N VAL A 37 11.99 5.82 -6.99
CA VAL A 37 12.98 6.58 -7.76
C VAL A 37 12.57 8.03 -7.65
N GLU A 38 13.42 8.84 -7.04
CA GLU A 38 13.05 10.19 -6.57
C GLU A 38 11.81 10.12 -5.65
N ASP A 39 10.67 10.63 -6.12
CA ASP A 39 9.37 10.58 -5.41
C ASP A 39 8.35 9.62 -6.04
N ASP A 40 8.70 8.96 -7.15
CA ASP A 40 7.79 8.10 -7.88
C ASP A 40 8.01 6.61 -7.52
N LEU A 41 6.96 5.99 -7.01
CA LEU A 41 6.92 4.53 -6.82
C LEU A 41 6.70 3.83 -8.16
N CYS A 42 7.71 3.11 -8.65
CA CYS A 42 7.68 2.47 -9.96
C CYS A 42 8.18 1.02 -9.92
N TRP A 43 7.79 0.28 -10.95
CA TRP A 43 8.34 -1.04 -11.26
C TRP A 43 9.41 -0.88 -12.33
N VAL A 44 10.61 -1.38 -12.09
CA VAL A 44 11.71 -1.31 -13.04
C VAL A 44 12.15 -2.72 -13.41
N GLY A 45 12.36 -2.99 -14.68
CA GLY A 45 12.83 -4.29 -15.16
C GLY A 45 13.87 -4.16 -16.27
N PRO A 46 14.96 -4.93 -16.21
CA PRO A 46 15.99 -4.89 -17.24
C PRO A 46 15.49 -5.50 -18.53
N LEU A 47 15.97 -5.02 -19.68
CA LEU A 47 15.88 -5.78 -20.92
C LEU A 47 17.01 -6.81 -20.92
N ASN A 48 16.67 -8.09 -20.76
CA ASN A 48 17.61 -9.20 -20.82
C ASN A 48 17.76 -9.71 -22.25
N HIS A 49 18.88 -10.38 -22.57
CA HIS A 49 18.97 -11.09 -23.84
C HIS A 49 17.89 -12.17 -23.91
N SER A 50 17.20 -12.29 -25.04
CA SER A 50 16.13 -13.28 -25.22
C SER A 50 16.64 -14.73 -25.34
N GLY A 51 17.94 -14.92 -25.58
CA GLY A 51 18.56 -16.25 -25.62
C GLY A 51 20.05 -16.24 -25.99
N PHE A 52 20.66 -17.44 -25.99
CA PHE A 52 22.09 -17.64 -26.18
C PHE A 52 22.63 -17.01 -27.47
N PHE A 53 22.00 -17.29 -28.62
CA PHE A 53 22.48 -16.74 -29.89
C PHE A 53 22.37 -15.22 -29.95
N LYS A 54 21.35 -14.63 -29.32
CA LYS A 54 21.17 -13.17 -29.27
C LYS A 54 22.22 -12.50 -28.38
N TRP A 55 22.52 -13.11 -27.23
CA TRP A 55 23.66 -12.70 -26.40
C TRP A 55 24.97 -12.80 -27.18
N TRP A 56 25.25 -13.94 -27.81
CA TRP A 56 26.49 -14.15 -28.57
C TRP A 56 26.67 -13.15 -29.73
N SER A 57 25.59 -12.84 -30.46
CA SER A 57 25.62 -11.86 -31.55
C SER A 57 25.67 -10.40 -31.09
N ASN A 58 25.32 -10.13 -29.83
CA ASN A 58 25.22 -8.78 -29.26
C ASN A 58 26.22 -8.60 -28.11
N GLY A 59 27.50 -8.55 -28.46
CA GLY A 59 28.60 -8.45 -27.48
C GLY A 59 28.67 -7.13 -26.71
N SER A 60 27.95 -6.09 -27.14
CA SER A 60 27.86 -4.80 -26.43
C SER A 60 26.87 -4.81 -25.25
N GLY A 61 25.97 -5.79 -25.16
CA GLY A 61 24.94 -5.85 -24.12
C GLY A 61 23.56 -5.38 -24.58
N THR A 62 22.58 -5.35 -23.68
CA THR A 62 21.19 -5.02 -24.01
C THR A 62 20.84 -3.55 -23.85
N PRO A 63 19.83 -3.03 -24.59
CA PRO A 63 19.52 -1.61 -24.63
C PRO A 63 18.58 -1.21 -23.50
N GLY A 64 19.14 -0.98 -22.32
CA GLY A 64 18.45 -0.34 -21.19
C GLY A 64 17.31 -1.14 -20.56
N TYR A 65 16.32 -0.46 -19.98
CA TYR A 65 15.31 -1.05 -19.09
C TYR A 65 13.95 -0.40 -19.25
N VAL A 66 12.92 -1.00 -18.66
CA VAL A 66 11.55 -0.46 -18.67
C VAL A 66 11.16 0.00 -17.27
N VAL A 67 10.54 1.18 -17.18
CA VAL A 67 9.93 1.73 -15.97
C VAL A 67 8.42 1.76 -16.18
N VAL A 68 7.67 1.23 -15.21
CA VAL A 68 6.21 1.24 -15.20
C VAL A 68 5.75 1.89 -13.91
N SER A 69 4.91 2.93 -14.00
CA SER A 69 4.34 3.56 -12.82
C SER A 69 3.52 2.57 -11.99
N SER A 70 3.67 2.61 -10.66
CA SER A 70 2.85 1.76 -9.78
C SER A 70 1.41 2.28 -9.64
N THR A 71 1.14 3.53 -10.03
CA THR A 71 -0.15 4.21 -9.85
C THR A 71 -0.91 4.39 -11.17
N ASN A 72 -0.20 4.45 -12.31
CA ASN A 72 -0.78 4.67 -13.63
C ASN A 72 -0.36 3.58 -14.64
N GLU A 73 -1.33 2.77 -15.07
CA GLU A 73 -1.12 1.67 -16.03
C GLU A 73 -0.70 2.14 -17.43
N ASN A 74 -0.93 3.40 -17.78
CA ASN A 74 -0.57 3.97 -19.08
C ASN A 74 0.82 4.61 -19.10
N ASP A 75 1.46 4.79 -17.93
CA ASP A 75 2.79 5.39 -17.83
C ASP A 75 3.86 4.30 -17.83
N VAL A 76 4.33 4.00 -19.05
CA VAL A 76 5.37 3.00 -19.31
C VAL A 76 6.47 3.64 -20.15
N LYS A 77 7.67 3.74 -19.57
CA LYS A 77 8.84 4.37 -20.18
C LYS A 77 9.88 3.30 -20.51
N LEU A 78 10.33 3.31 -21.76
CA LEU A 78 11.48 2.52 -22.20
C LEU A 78 12.71 3.43 -22.15
N VAL A 79 13.60 3.19 -21.20
CA VAL A 79 14.81 4.00 -20.99
C VAL A 79 15.98 3.31 -21.67
N ARG A 80 16.62 4.01 -22.61
CA ARG A 80 17.72 3.47 -23.45
C ARG A 80 18.97 4.34 -23.42
N GLU A 81 18.87 5.52 -22.85
CA GLU A 81 19.96 6.49 -22.74
C GLU A 81 19.80 7.26 -21.44
N ILE A 82 20.93 7.67 -20.86
CA ILE A 82 21.00 8.51 -19.66
C ILE A 82 22.00 9.61 -19.98
N GLU A 83 21.62 10.86 -19.77
CA GLU A 83 22.47 12.04 -20.04
C GLU A 83 23.06 12.07 -21.48
N GLY A 84 22.33 11.49 -22.45
CA GLY A 84 22.76 11.40 -23.85
C GLY A 84 23.69 10.22 -24.17
N GLU A 85 24.05 9.40 -23.18
CA GLU A 85 24.86 8.19 -23.35
C GLU A 85 23.97 6.95 -23.46
N PRO A 86 24.15 6.09 -24.48
CA PRO A 86 23.34 4.89 -24.66
C PRO A 86 23.63 3.85 -23.60
N LEU A 87 22.57 3.27 -23.05
CA LEU A 87 22.65 2.16 -22.10
C LEU A 87 23.02 0.86 -22.81
N ASN A 88 24.07 0.21 -22.33
CA ASN A 88 24.58 -1.06 -22.82
C ASN A 88 24.78 -2.02 -21.65
N MET A 89 23.72 -2.71 -21.26
CA MET A 89 23.72 -3.59 -20.09
C MET A 89 24.33 -4.94 -20.45
N LYS A 90 25.65 -5.05 -20.30
CA LYS A 90 26.41 -6.27 -20.57
C LYS A 90 26.10 -7.38 -19.56
N TYR A 91 26.00 -7.03 -18.28
CA TYR A 91 25.77 -7.99 -17.21
C TYR A 91 24.27 -8.08 -16.88
N ASN A 92 23.61 -9.11 -17.39
CA ASN A 92 22.18 -9.32 -17.18
C ASN A 92 21.83 -10.81 -17.07
N PHE A 93 20.69 -11.15 -16.50
CA PHE A 93 20.32 -12.56 -16.29
C PHE A 93 19.99 -13.33 -17.57
N GLY A 94 19.84 -12.66 -18.71
CA GLY A 94 19.80 -13.31 -20.03
C GLY A 94 21.19 -13.58 -20.63
N ALA A 95 22.25 -13.06 -20.03
CA ALA A 95 23.63 -13.23 -20.48
C ALA A 95 24.25 -14.53 -19.97
N PHE A 96 25.27 -15.01 -20.68
CA PHE A 96 25.93 -16.29 -20.42
C PHE A 96 27.38 -16.11 -19.99
N TRP A 97 27.94 -17.17 -19.40
CA TRP A 97 29.34 -17.21 -18.98
C TRP A 97 29.71 -16.04 -18.06
N ASN A 98 30.75 -15.28 -18.38
CA ASN A 98 31.26 -14.21 -17.51
C ASN A 98 30.35 -12.97 -17.50
N ASP A 99 29.45 -12.83 -18.46
CA ASP A 99 28.48 -11.74 -18.48
C ASP A 99 27.27 -12.08 -17.59
N ASN A 100 27.11 -13.34 -17.16
CA ASN A 100 26.08 -13.71 -16.21
C ASN A 100 26.41 -13.13 -14.82
N PRO A 101 25.54 -12.29 -14.21
CA PRO A 101 25.84 -11.61 -12.95
C PRO A 101 26.31 -12.55 -11.81
N LYS A 102 25.68 -13.73 -11.66
CA LYS A 102 26.05 -14.70 -10.63
C LYS A 102 27.47 -15.24 -10.82
N ARG A 103 27.82 -15.58 -12.07
CA ARG A 103 29.16 -16.10 -12.39
C ARG A 103 30.21 -15.01 -12.34
N HIS A 104 29.85 -13.79 -12.72
CA HIS A 104 30.72 -12.63 -12.60
C HIS A 104 31.13 -12.39 -11.15
N LEU A 105 30.16 -12.26 -10.22
CA LEU A 105 30.46 -12.10 -8.79
C LEU A 105 31.28 -13.29 -8.24
N TYR A 106 30.92 -14.52 -8.62
CA TYR A 106 31.66 -15.71 -8.21
C TYR A 106 33.16 -15.62 -8.56
N ASN A 107 33.48 -15.22 -9.80
CA ASN A 107 34.86 -15.08 -10.26
C ASN A 107 35.60 -13.86 -9.70
N HIS A 108 34.88 -12.91 -9.10
CA HIS A 108 35.43 -11.66 -8.55
C HIS A 108 35.38 -11.64 -7.01
N GLY A 109 35.66 -12.79 -6.38
CA GLY A 109 35.89 -12.88 -4.93
C GLY A 109 34.66 -13.22 -4.08
N TYR A 110 33.49 -13.45 -4.68
CA TYR A 110 32.27 -13.82 -3.95
C TYR A 110 31.98 -15.33 -3.96
N ALA A 111 32.92 -16.18 -4.39
CA ALA A 111 32.74 -17.64 -4.47
C ALA A 111 32.39 -18.30 -3.13
N THR A 112 32.85 -17.74 -2.00
CA THR A 112 32.60 -18.26 -0.65
C THR A 112 31.67 -17.36 0.17
N VAL A 113 31.01 -16.39 -0.47
CA VAL A 113 30.15 -15.40 0.20
C VAL A 113 28.70 -15.80 0.01
N GLY A 114 27.89 -15.70 1.07
CA GLY A 114 26.46 -15.92 0.98
C GLY A 114 25.80 -14.80 0.17
N LEU A 115 25.35 -15.11 -1.05
CA LEU A 115 24.62 -14.19 -1.90
C LEU A 115 23.17 -14.65 -2.06
N THR A 116 22.23 -13.73 -1.93
CA THR A 116 20.82 -13.98 -2.22
C THR A 116 20.18 -12.71 -2.74
N ASP A 117 18.92 -12.84 -3.13
CA ASP A 117 18.06 -11.70 -3.39
C ASP A 117 18.63 -10.66 -4.35
N TRP A 118 18.65 -11.02 -5.62
CA TRP A 118 19.19 -10.18 -6.69
C TRP A 118 18.07 -9.27 -7.19
N THR A 119 18.14 -7.98 -6.88
CA THR A 119 17.18 -6.97 -7.32
C THR A 119 17.81 -6.06 -8.35
N PHE A 120 17.06 -5.76 -9.41
CA PHE A 120 17.47 -4.74 -10.38
C PHE A 120 17.01 -3.38 -9.87
N GLU A 121 17.91 -2.48 -9.54
CA GLU A 121 17.58 -1.16 -9.00
C GLU A 121 18.28 -0.07 -9.80
N ILE A 122 17.65 1.09 -9.90
CA ILE A 122 18.23 2.28 -10.54
C ILE A 122 18.51 3.32 -9.48
N ASP A 123 19.63 4.00 -9.58
CA ASP A 123 19.89 5.16 -8.72
C ASP A 123 19.07 6.38 -9.15
N ASP A 124 19.18 7.47 -8.39
CA ASP A 124 18.46 8.72 -8.66
C ASP A 124 18.87 9.37 -10.01
N SER A 125 20.01 8.98 -10.60
CA SER A 125 20.41 9.40 -11.95
C SER A 125 19.84 8.50 -13.06
N GLY A 126 19.15 7.43 -12.67
CA GLY A 126 18.62 6.39 -13.53
C GLY A 126 19.62 5.28 -13.86
N ARG A 127 20.86 5.32 -13.33
CA ARG A 127 21.86 4.29 -13.67
C ARG A 127 21.44 2.93 -13.10
N PRO A 128 21.44 1.87 -13.91
CA PRO A 128 20.98 0.56 -13.48
C PRO A 128 22.07 -0.29 -12.80
N TYR A 129 21.67 -0.98 -11.74
CA TYR A 129 22.50 -1.90 -10.96
C TYR A 129 21.75 -3.20 -10.65
N TYR A 130 22.51 -4.27 -10.42
CA TYR A 130 22.01 -5.36 -9.59
C TYR A 130 22.47 -5.15 -8.14
N VAL A 131 21.52 -5.00 -7.23
CA VAL A 131 21.75 -5.03 -5.79
C VAL A 131 21.59 -6.47 -5.33
N VAL A 132 22.60 -6.99 -4.65
CA VAL A 132 22.61 -8.38 -4.18
C VAL A 132 22.80 -8.39 -2.68
N THR A 133 21.89 -9.03 -1.96
CA THR A 133 22.05 -9.17 -0.51
C THR A 133 23.20 -10.10 -0.18
N VAL A 134 24.15 -9.60 0.60
CA VAL A 134 25.23 -10.39 1.22
C VAL A 134 24.77 -10.84 2.60
N TYR A 135 24.95 -12.13 2.91
CA TYR A 135 24.49 -12.69 4.17
C TYR A 135 25.48 -13.72 4.74
N GLN A 136 25.34 -13.95 6.04
CA GLN A 136 26.07 -15.00 6.77
C GLN A 136 25.10 -15.91 7.50
N LYS A 137 25.54 -17.14 7.80
CA LYS A 137 24.78 -18.08 8.65
C LYS A 137 25.17 -17.85 10.10
N THR A 138 24.18 -17.66 10.96
CA THR A 138 24.39 -17.39 12.40
C THR A 138 24.33 -18.66 13.25
N ILE A 139 23.74 -19.76 12.72
CA ILE A 139 23.57 -21.01 13.47
C ILE A 139 24.01 -22.18 12.57
N GLY A 140 25.30 -22.54 12.59
CA GLY A 140 25.84 -23.59 11.72
C GLY A 140 25.52 -23.31 10.24
N CYS A 141 24.77 -24.20 9.59
CA CYS A 141 24.30 -24.03 8.21
C CYS A 141 22.95 -23.26 8.08
N PHE A 142 22.36 -22.85 9.20
CA PHE A 142 21.05 -22.22 9.33
C PHE A 142 21.14 -20.77 9.83
N GLY A 143 20.00 -20.09 9.92
CA GLY A 143 19.93 -18.72 10.44
C GLY A 143 20.61 -17.71 9.53
N ALA A 144 20.22 -17.68 8.25
CA ALA A 144 20.72 -16.67 7.31
C ALA A 144 20.36 -15.27 7.79
N ASN A 145 21.35 -14.38 7.83
CA ASN A 145 21.20 -13.01 8.25
C ASN A 145 21.99 -12.08 7.33
N ALA A 146 21.31 -11.10 6.72
CA ALA A 146 21.96 -10.13 5.84
C ALA A 146 22.96 -9.27 6.62
N THR A 147 24.11 -9.02 6.00
CA THR A 147 25.23 -8.23 6.55
C THR A 147 25.55 -7.01 5.70
N GLY A 148 24.96 -6.88 4.51
CA GLY A 148 25.22 -5.79 3.58
C GLY A 148 24.75 -6.14 2.18
N VAL A 149 25.24 -5.40 1.19
CA VAL A 149 24.95 -5.64 -0.23
C VAL A 149 26.22 -5.62 -1.07
N ALA A 150 26.19 -6.34 -2.19
CA ALA A 150 27.14 -6.19 -3.28
C ALA A 150 26.39 -5.57 -4.46
N VAL A 151 26.81 -4.38 -4.89
CA VAL A 151 26.18 -3.63 -5.97
C VAL A 151 27.00 -3.82 -7.23
N LEU A 152 26.38 -4.40 -8.26
CA LEU A 152 26.98 -4.64 -9.56
C LEU A 152 26.47 -3.59 -10.56
N ASP A 153 27.37 -2.78 -11.11
CA ASP A 153 27.07 -1.97 -12.28
C ASP A 153 26.89 -2.89 -13.50
N VAL A 154 25.69 -2.84 -14.10
CA VAL A 154 25.32 -3.78 -15.17
C VAL A 154 26.00 -3.48 -16.51
N GLN A 155 26.63 -2.31 -16.65
CA GLN A 155 27.34 -1.90 -17.86
C GLN A 155 28.84 -2.17 -17.73
N THR A 156 29.46 -1.73 -16.63
CA THR A 156 30.91 -1.82 -16.43
C THR A 156 31.34 -3.15 -15.81
N GLY A 157 30.48 -3.76 -15.00
CA GLY A 157 30.80 -4.96 -14.21
C GLY A 157 31.55 -4.66 -12.92
N GLU A 158 31.68 -3.38 -12.55
CA GLU A 158 32.23 -3.00 -11.25
C GLU A 158 31.33 -3.51 -10.12
N ILE A 159 31.95 -4.12 -9.10
CA ILE A 159 31.24 -4.64 -7.92
C ILE A 159 31.66 -3.81 -6.71
N THR A 160 30.72 -3.06 -6.16
CA THR A 160 30.95 -2.25 -4.96
C THR A 160 30.25 -2.87 -3.75
N PRO A 161 31.00 -3.34 -2.72
CA PRO A 161 30.41 -3.83 -1.49
C PRO A 161 30.01 -2.68 -0.58
N TYR A 162 28.87 -2.81 0.10
CA TYR A 162 28.43 -1.90 1.16
C TYR A 162 27.98 -2.67 2.40
N SER A 163 28.27 -2.10 3.57
CA SER A 163 27.61 -2.48 4.83
C SER A 163 26.14 -2.05 4.82
N ILE A 164 25.35 -2.44 5.82
CA ILE A 164 23.96 -1.99 5.94
C ILE A 164 23.90 -0.46 6.14
N GLU A 165 24.84 0.07 6.91
CA GLU A 165 24.92 1.48 7.31
C GLU A 165 25.44 2.37 6.17
N ASP A 166 26.42 1.88 5.40
CA ASP A 166 27.11 2.66 4.36
C ASP A 166 26.44 2.55 2.98
N ALA A 167 25.45 1.65 2.83
CA ALA A 167 24.75 1.47 1.57
C ALA A 167 24.06 2.77 1.12
N PRO A 168 24.17 3.16 -0.16
CA PRO A 168 23.50 4.34 -0.71
C PRO A 168 21.99 4.35 -0.46
N LYS A 169 21.39 5.54 -0.32
CA LYS A 169 19.96 5.70 0.04
C LYS A 169 18.99 5.16 -1.01
N TRP A 170 19.34 5.24 -2.30
CA TRP A 170 18.53 4.72 -3.40
C TRP A 170 18.34 3.19 -3.36
N ILE A 171 19.15 2.47 -2.57
CA ILE A 171 19.00 1.03 -2.40
C ILE A 171 17.80 0.73 -1.49
N ASP A 172 16.71 0.26 -2.06
CA ASP A 172 15.48 0.04 -1.29
C ASP A 172 15.51 -1.26 -0.49
N ARG A 173 16.31 -2.24 -0.91
CA ARG A 173 16.20 -3.60 -0.38
C ARG A 173 17.55 -4.22 -0.02
N ILE A 174 17.82 -4.29 1.29
CA ILE A 174 18.97 -5.03 1.85
C ILE A 174 18.53 -6.29 2.61
N GLN A 175 17.35 -6.26 3.22
CA GLN A 175 16.79 -7.38 3.97
C GLN A 175 15.81 -8.14 3.08
N PRO A 176 16.12 -9.39 2.68
CA PRO A 176 15.25 -10.17 1.81
C PRO A 176 13.92 -10.49 2.46
N GLU A 177 12.85 -10.49 1.67
CA GLU A 177 11.51 -10.88 2.11
C GLU A 177 11.52 -12.27 2.77
N SER A 178 12.25 -13.22 2.18
CA SER A 178 12.34 -14.59 2.67
C SER A 178 12.98 -14.69 4.05
N PHE A 179 13.98 -13.84 4.34
CA PHE A 179 14.65 -13.81 5.64
C PHE A 179 13.73 -13.20 6.69
N VAL A 180 13.10 -12.07 6.37
CA VAL A 180 12.14 -11.40 7.27
C VAL A 180 10.97 -12.32 7.59
N THR A 181 10.40 -12.97 6.57
CA THR A 181 9.28 -13.92 6.74
C THR A 181 9.68 -15.10 7.62
N ALA A 182 10.85 -15.70 7.38
CA ALA A 182 11.33 -16.81 8.20
C ALA A 182 11.56 -16.38 9.66
N GLN A 183 12.18 -15.23 9.88
CA GLN A 183 12.49 -14.70 11.20
C GLN A 183 11.23 -14.33 11.99
N LEU A 184 10.24 -13.69 11.36
CA LEU A 184 8.95 -13.40 11.97
C LEU A 184 8.19 -14.68 12.34
N ASN A 185 8.20 -15.69 11.46
CA ASN A 185 7.56 -16.97 11.75
C ASN A 185 8.30 -17.75 12.86
N TYR A 186 9.63 -17.68 12.95
CA TYR A 186 10.35 -18.25 14.08
C TYR A 186 10.01 -17.54 15.39
N TRP A 187 10.01 -16.21 15.39
CA TRP A 187 9.61 -15.42 16.55
C TRP A 187 8.18 -15.79 17.00
N GLY A 188 7.21 -15.80 16.08
CA GLY A 188 5.82 -16.14 16.38
C GLY A 188 5.61 -17.60 16.79
N ARG A 189 6.38 -18.53 16.21
CA ARG A 189 6.31 -19.96 16.55
C ARG A 189 6.83 -20.26 17.95
N TYR A 190 7.85 -19.53 18.38
CA TYR A 190 8.59 -19.83 19.61
C TYR A 190 8.37 -18.79 20.72
N VAL A 191 7.27 -18.02 20.69
CA VAL A 191 6.93 -16.99 21.70
C VAL A 191 7.09 -17.49 23.14
N HIS A 192 6.66 -18.73 23.44
CA HIS A 192 6.85 -19.39 24.75
C HIS A 192 7.82 -20.58 24.70
N GLY A 193 8.79 -20.53 23.79
CA GLY A 193 9.82 -21.54 23.62
C GLY A 193 9.39 -22.77 22.79
N TRP A 194 10.35 -23.68 22.62
CA TRP A 194 10.21 -24.84 21.74
C TRP A 194 9.09 -25.80 22.16
N PHE A 195 9.01 -26.15 23.45
CA PHE A 195 7.99 -27.05 23.98
C PHE A 195 6.56 -26.51 23.78
N ASN A 196 6.35 -25.20 23.92
CA ASN A 196 5.06 -24.59 23.61
C ASN A 196 4.70 -24.76 22.14
N SER A 197 5.64 -24.57 21.23
CA SER A 197 5.38 -24.67 19.78
C SER A 197 4.92 -26.05 19.32
N ILE A 198 5.26 -27.11 20.08
CA ILE A 198 4.95 -28.51 19.73
C ILE A 198 3.78 -29.08 20.53
N MET A 199 3.64 -28.74 21.81
CA MET A 199 2.65 -29.35 22.71
C MET A 199 1.43 -28.44 22.92
N ALA A 200 1.63 -27.27 23.53
CA ALA A 200 0.53 -26.42 24.00
C ALA A 200 -0.01 -25.46 22.93
N LYS A 201 0.83 -25.07 21.97
CA LYS A 201 0.56 -24.09 20.90
C LYS A 201 -0.12 -22.80 21.39
N LYS A 202 0.15 -22.40 22.63
CA LYS A 202 -0.43 -21.20 23.23
C LYS A 202 0.20 -19.96 22.61
N ASP A 203 -0.63 -18.99 22.21
CA ASP A 203 -0.23 -17.69 21.63
C ASP A 203 0.75 -17.80 20.44
N VAL A 204 0.71 -18.92 19.71
CA VAL A 204 1.56 -19.12 18.54
C VAL A 204 1.07 -18.21 17.41
N LEU A 205 1.96 -17.37 16.91
CA LEU A 205 1.70 -16.44 15.83
C LEU A 205 2.37 -16.91 14.54
N LYS A 206 1.76 -16.59 13.40
CA LYS A 206 2.32 -16.76 12.06
C LYS A 206 2.06 -15.51 11.24
N THR A 207 2.92 -15.24 10.26
CA THR A 207 2.63 -14.18 9.27
C THR A 207 1.41 -14.58 8.44
N THR A 208 0.67 -13.60 7.93
CA THR A 208 -0.34 -13.83 6.90
C THR A 208 0.34 -14.16 5.57
N LYS A 209 -0.44 -14.57 4.57
CA LYS A 209 0.10 -15.00 3.29
C LYS A 209 0.50 -13.76 2.47
N GLY A 210 1.79 -13.68 2.17
CA GLY A 210 2.36 -12.62 1.33
C GLY A 210 2.92 -11.45 2.14
N MET A 211 3.86 -10.73 1.52
CA MET A 211 4.44 -9.51 2.06
C MET A 211 4.40 -8.45 0.96
N SER A 212 4.16 -7.20 1.34
CA SER A 212 4.18 -6.07 0.41
C SER A 212 5.28 -5.11 0.79
N LEU A 213 6.01 -4.61 -0.19
CA LEU A 213 6.89 -3.45 0.00
C LEU A 213 6.02 -2.18 0.04
N VAL A 214 6.13 -1.44 1.14
CA VAL A 214 5.47 -0.15 1.36
C VAL A 214 6.50 0.89 1.78
N TYR A 215 6.17 2.16 1.58
CA TYR A 215 7.05 3.29 1.92
C TYR A 215 6.39 4.11 3.02
N GLY A 216 7.17 4.40 4.06
CA GLY A 216 6.73 5.28 5.13
C GLY A 216 6.94 6.75 4.78
N ASP A 217 6.33 7.63 5.56
CA ASP A 217 6.47 9.10 5.44
C ASP A 217 7.92 9.57 5.68
N ASP A 218 8.73 8.73 6.34
CA ASP A 218 10.18 8.92 6.51
C ASP A 218 11.01 8.56 5.25
N SER A 219 10.33 8.28 4.13
CA SER A 219 10.91 7.84 2.86
C SER A 219 11.70 6.53 2.95
N ASN A 220 11.55 5.76 4.03
CA ASN A 220 12.14 4.43 4.13
C ASN A 220 11.18 3.38 3.57
N SER A 221 11.77 2.32 3.01
CA SER A 221 11.06 1.12 2.59
C SER A 221 10.87 0.14 3.74
N TYR A 222 9.69 -0.46 3.77
CA TYR A 222 9.25 -1.41 4.78
C TYR A 222 8.59 -2.62 4.15
N TRP A 223 8.88 -3.78 4.70
CA TRP A 223 8.09 -4.97 4.49
C TRP A 223 6.86 -4.95 5.39
N TYR A 224 5.69 -4.96 4.76
CA TYR A 224 4.39 -5.07 5.42
C TYR A 224 3.87 -6.50 5.34
N THR A 225 3.52 -7.09 6.49
CA THR A 225 2.75 -8.34 6.56
C THR A 225 1.84 -8.36 7.79
N GLY A 226 0.66 -8.96 7.66
CA GLY A 226 -0.23 -9.25 8.77
C GLY A 226 0.35 -10.33 9.70
N ILE A 227 -0.11 -10.32 10.95
CA ILE A 227 0.21 -11.35 11.95
C ILE A 227 -1.10 -11.94 12.45
N GLN A 228 -1.21 -13.26 12.40
CA GLN A 228 -2.40 -13.99 12.83
C GLN A 228 -2.04 -15.10 13.81
N SER A 229 -3.03 -15.55 14.56
CA SER A 229 -2.90 -16.75 15.40
C SER A 229 -2.74 -17.99 14.50
N ALA A 230 -1.90 -18.94 14.89
CA ALA A 230 -1.69 -20.15 14.09
C ALA A 230 -2.97 -20.99 13.91
N GLY A 231 -3.95 -20.86 14.81
CA GLY A 231 -5.24 -21.55 14.76
C GLY A 231 -6.42 -20.73 14.26
N SER A 232 -6.20 -19.50 13.77
CA SER A 232 -7.23 -18.68 13.10
C SER A 232 -6.86 -18.54 11.64
N ASP A 233 -7.87 -18.64 10.76
CA ASP A 233 -7.68 -18.54 9.31
C ASP A 233 -8.06 -17.15 8.76
N ASP A 234 -9.03 -16.46 9.39
CA ASP A 234 -9.57 -15.18 8.88
C ASP A 234 -9.36 -13.98 9.82
N GLY A 235 -8.81 -14.20 11.02
CA GLY A 235 -8.57 -13.17 12.02
C GLY A 235 -7.11 -12.74 12.11
N THR A 236 -6.83 -11.46 11.89
CA THR A 236 -5.53 -10.85 12.18
C THR A 236 -5.49 -10.32 13.61
N VAL A 237 -4.34 -10.46 14.29
CA VAL A 237 -4.08 -9.80 15.59
C VAL A 237 -3.37 -8.46 15.41
N GLY A 238 -2.94 -8.16 14.18
CA GLY A 238 -2.22 -6.94 13.85
C GLY A 238 -1.34 -7.11 12.60
N PHE A 239 -0.42 -6.19 12.42
CA PHE A 239 0.54 -6.25 11.32
C PHE A 239 1.91 -5.75 11.79
N VAL A 240 2.93 -6.06 11.00
CA VAL A 240 4.30 -5.60 11.23
C VAL A 240 4.82 -4.85 10.03
N LEU A 241 5.61 -3.81 10.31
CA LEU A 241 6.47 -3.12 9.36
C LEU A 241 7.92 -3.42 9.72
N VAL A 242 8.65 -4.06 8.82
CA VAL A 242 10.07 -4.36 8.99
C VAL A 242 10.87 -3.52 8.01
N ASN A 243 11.69 -2.60 8.52
CA ASN A 243 12.52 -1.75 7.69
C ASN A 243 13.46 -2.61 6.84
N THR A 244 13.40 -2.43 5.51
CA THR A 244 14.11 -3.27 4.53
C THR A 244 15.61 -3.06 4.52
N ARG A 245 16.11 -2.08 5.27
CA ARG A 245 17.55 -1.79 5.44
C ARG A 245 18.05 -2.24 6.81
N THR A 246 17.51 -1.63 7.86
CA THR A 246 17.97 -1.78 9.24
C THR A 246 17.40 -3.00 9.97
N LYS A 247 16.39 -3.68 9.39
CA LYS A 247 15.64 -4.77 10.03
C LYS A 247 14.86 -4.35 11.30
N LYS A 248 14.77 -3.06 11.63
CA LYS A 248 13.94 -2.59 12.75
C LYS A 248 12.47 -2.95 12.50
N VAL A 249 11.82 -3.51 13.50
CA VAL A 249 10.42 -3.97 13.44
C VAL A 249 9.53 -3.02 14.24
N LYS A 250 8.44 -2.56 13.62
CA LYS A 250 7.31 -1.93 14.31
C LYS A 250 6.11 -2.87 14.21
N MET A 251 5.49 -3.22 15.34
CA MET A 251 4.28 -4.05 15.38
C MET A 251 3.09 -3.21 15.80
N TYR A 252 2.01 -3.31 15.03
CA TYR A 252 0.75 -2.63 15.31
C TYR A 252 -0.29 -3.69 15.67
N ARG A 253 -0.85 -3.58 16.87
CA ARG A 253 -1.91 -4.49 17.33
C ARG A 253 -3.25 -3.92 16.90
N GLN A 254 -3.81 -4.50 15.85
CA GLN A 254 -5.11 -4.16 15.31
C GLN A 254 -5.82 -5.47 15.01
N ALA A 255 -6.78 -5.84 15.85
CA ALA A 255 -7.62 -7.00 15.57
C ALA A 255 -8.53 -6.68 14.37
N GLY A 256 -8.74 -7.68 13.52
CA GLY A 256 -9.58 -7.51 12.34
C GLY A 256 -9.47 -8.66 11.35
N ALA A 257 -9.76 -8.36 10.10
CA ALA A 257 -9.67 -9.28 8.98
C ALA A 257 -8.23 -9.46 8.49
N THR A 258 -7.90 -10.68 8.07
CA THR A 258 -6.68 -10.94 7.30
C THR A 258 -6.78 -10.35 5.89
N GLU A 259 -5.63 -10.21 5.22
CA GLU A 259 -5.58 -9.82 3.82
C GLU A 259 -6.40 -10.76 2.92
N THR A 260 -6.42 -12.06 3.23
CA THR A 260 -7.20 -13.06 2.48
C THR A 260 -8.70 -12.87 2.68
N ALA A 261 -9.18 -12.70 3.91
CA ALA A 261 -10.59 -12.43 4.18
C ALA A 261 -11.06 -11.13 3.51
N ALA A 262 -10.20 -10.11 3.47
CA ALA A 262 -10.50 -8.86 2.77
C ALA A 262 -10.58 -9.04 1.24
N MET A 263 -9.70 -9.86 0.65
CA MET A 263 -9.76 -10.21 -0.77
C MET A 263 -11.07 -10.92 -1.10
N GLU A 264 -11.43 -11.94 -0.34
CA GLU A 264 -12.68 -12.69 -0.54
C GLU A 264 -13.91 -11.80 -0.38
N SER A 265 -13.89 -10.84 0.55
CA SER A 265 -14.98 -9.89 0.71
C SER A 265 -15.12 -8.94 -0.48
N ALA A 266 -13.99 -8.44 -1.00
CA ALA A 266 -13.99 -7.60 -2.21
C ALA A 266 -14.45 -8.36 -3.46
N GLU A 267 -14.03 -9.61 -3.63
CA GLU A 267 -14.47 -10.49 -4.71
C GLU A 267 -15.96 -10.82 -4.59
N GLY A 268 -16.44 -11.10 -3.37
CA GLY A 268 -17.85 -11.35 -3.07
C GLY A 268 -18.76 -10.17 -3.43
N ALA A 269 -18.28 -8.93 -3.28
CA ALA A 269 -19.01 -7.73 -3.67
C ALA A 269 -19.20 -7.56 -5.19
N VAL A 270 -18.44 -8.28 -6.01
CA VAL A 270 -18.55 -8.29 -7.48
C VAL A 270 -18.54 -9.72 -8.04
N GLN A 271 -19.11 -10.66 -7.30
CA GLN A 271 -19.05 -12.09 -7.62
C GLN A 271 -19.60 -12.38 -9.03
N GLU A 272 -20.60 -11.61 -9.49
CA GLU A 272 -21.20 -11.74 -10.82
C GLU A 272 -20.25 -11.37 -11.97
N LYS A 273 -19.16 -10.66 -11.68
CA LYS A 273 -18.14 -10.27 -12.66
C LYS A 273 -17.02 -11.30 -12.79
N GLY A 274 -16.88 -12.22 -11.84
CA GLY A 274 -15.77 -13.17 -11.78
C GLY A 274 -14.41 -12.48 -11.66
N TYR A 275 -14.34 -11.36 -10.94
CA TYR A 275 -13.07 -10.66 -10.74
C TYR A 275 -12.25 -11.25 -9.59
N HIS A 276 -10.92 -11.21 -9.74
CA HIS A 276 -9.96 -11.67 -8.75
C HIS A 276 -9.21 -10.50 -8.11
N ALA A 277 -9.12 -10.50 -6.79
CA ALA A 277 -8.42 -9.49 -6.01
C ALA A 277 -6.90 -9.69 -6.05
N THR A 278 -6.19 -8.56 -6.06
CA THR A 278 -4.76 -8.54 -5.77
C THR A 278 -4.51 -8.56 -4.27
N CYS A 279 -3.33 -9.02 -3.84
CA CYS A 279 -2.89 -8.87 -2.45
C CYS A 279 -3.06 -7.40 -2.01
N PRO A 280 -3.79 -7.14 -0.92
CA PRO A 280 -4.13 -5.79 -0.50
C PRO A 280 -2.93 -5.08 0.12
N ILE A 281 -2.98 -3.76 0.05
CA ILE A 281 -2.06 -2.86 0.73
C ILE A 281 -2.85 -2.12 1.79
N LEU A 282 -2.30 -2.05 3.00
CA LEU A 282 -2.92 -1.34 4.10
C LEU A 282 -2.73 0.17 3.95
N TYR A 283 -3.83 0.93 4.05
CA TYR A 283 -3.86 2.38 4.09
C TYR A 283 -4.65 2.86 5.31
N ASN A 284 -4.44 4.12 5.67
CA ASN A 284 -5.31 4.84 6.58
C ASN A 284 -6.34 5.63 5.76
N VAL A 285 -7.63 5.25 5.87
CA VAL A 285 -8.73 6.01 5.25
C VAL A 285 -9.59 6.57 6.37
N VAL A 286 -9.53 7.89 6.56
CA VAL A 286 -10.31 8.62 7.58
C VAL A 286 -10.01 8.13 9.01
N GLY A 287 -8.73 7.94 9.33
CA GLY A 287 -8.29 7.50 10.66
C GLY A 287 -8.52 6.01 10.94
N ARG A 288 -8.97 5.23 9.94
CA ARG A 288 -9.22 3.79 10.09
C ARG A 288 -8.29 2.95 9.21
N PRO A 289 -7.82 1.80 9.70
CA PRO A 289 -7.08 0.85 8.90
C PRO A 289 -7.98 0.22 7.83
N THR A 290 -7.59 0.38 6.57
CA THR A 290 -8.36 -0.02 5.40
C THR A 290 -7.45 -0.72 4.39
N TYR A 291 -7.84 -1.90 3.96
CA TYR A 291 -7.19 -2.60 2.86
C TYR A 291 -7.63 -1.99 1.53
N PHE A 292 -6.67 -1.59 0.71
CA PHE A 292 -6.88 -1.24 -0.69
C PHE A 292 -6.40 -2.39 -1.58
N MET A 293 -7.20 -2.75 -2.56
CA MET A 293 -6.82 -3.73 -3.58
C MET A 293 -7.41 -3.39 -4.94
N THR A 294 -6.82 -3.96 -5.98
CA THR A 294 -7.38 -3.94 -7.33
C THR A 294 -8.04 -5.26 -7.65
N LEU A 295 -9.10 -5.20 -8.45
CA LEU A 295 -9.87 -6.34 -8.92
C LEU A 295 -9.63 -6.51 -10.41
N LYS A 296 -9.31 -7.73 -10.83
CA LYS A 296 -8.87 -8.08 -12.18
C LYS A 296 -9.81 -9.07 -12.84
N ASP A 297 -9.92 -8.99 -14.17
CA ASP A 297 -10.55 -10.06 -14.95
C ASP A 297 -9.62 -11.28 -15.11
N ASP A 298 -10.13 -12.35 -15.71
CA ASP A 298 -9.36 -13.56 -16.06
C ASP A 298 -8.18 -13.28 -16.99
N ALA A 299 -8.26 -12.19 -17.77
CA ALA A 299 -7.16 -11.75 -18.60
C ALA A 299 -6.06 -11.05 -17.77
N GLY A 300 -6.26 -10.79 -16.48
CA GLY A 300 -5.31 -10.14 -15.57
C GLY A 300 -5.27 -8.61 -15.67
N LEU A 301 -6.26 -7.99 -16.31
CA LEU A 301 -6.40 -6.54 -16.43
C LEU A 301 -7.21 -5.98 -15.26
N VAL A 302 -6.78 -4.83 -14.72
CA VAL A 302 -7.51 -4.16 -13.65
C VAL A 302 -8.82 -3.59 -14.19
N LYS A 303 -9.94 -3.96 -13.54
CA LYS A 303 -11.30 -3.52 -13.90
C LYS A 303 -11.97 -2.68 -12.83
N ALA A 304 -11.60 -2.91 -11.57
CA ALA A 304 -12.12 -2.18 -10.44
C ALA A 304 -11.09 -2.04 -9.32
N SER A 305 -11.39 -1.17 -8.37
CA SER A 305 -10.68 -0.98 -7.12
C SER A 305 -11.64 -1.26 -5.97
N ALA A 306 -11.12 -1.79 -4.87
CA ALA A 306 -11.88 -2.08 -3.67
C ALA A 306 -11.16 -1.58 -2.43
N PHE A 307 -11.95 -1.04 -1.50
CA PHE A 307 -11.54 -0.73 -0.14
C PHE A 307 -12.34 -1.58 0.82
N VAL A 308 -11.65 -2.21 1.77
CA VAL A 308 -12.25 -3.10 2.75
C VAL A 308 -11.77 -2.70 4.14
N SER A 309 -12.69 -2.57 5.08
CA SER A 309 -12.31 -2.25 6.46
C SER A 309 -11.57 -3.42 7.10
N VAL A 310 -10.44 -3.14 7.76
CA VAL A 310 -9.74 -4.15 8.56
C VAL A 310 -10.61 -4.55 9.75
N GLU A 311 -11.29 -3.60 10.39
CA GLU A 311 -12.10 -3.85 11.59
C GLU A 311 -13.33 -4.70 11.29
N ASN A 312 -13.95 -4.51 10.12
CA ASN A 312 -15.14 -5.23 9.70
C ASN A 312 -15.10 -5.44 8.19
N TYR A 313 -14.64 -6.62 7.76
CA TYR A 313 -14.47 -6.93 6.34
C TYR A 313 -15.78 -6.84 5.54
N ASN A 314 -16.95 -6.91 6.17
CA ASN A 314 -18.23 -6.71 5.48
C ASN A 314 -18.43 -5.27 4.96
N ILE A 315 -17.65 -4.30 5.46
CA ILE A 315 -17.67 -2.93 4.96
C ILE A 315 -16.73 -2.83 3.77
N VAL A 316 -17.32 -2.84 2.58
CA VAL A 316 -16.61 -2.81 1.29
C VAL A 316 -17.11 -1.64 0.44
N GLY A 317 -16.20 -0.94 -0.21
CA GLY A 317 -16.51 -0.02 -1.31
C GLY A 317 -15.80 -0.44 -2.57
N VAL A 318 -16.57 -0.78 -3.62
CA VAL A 318 -16.04 -1.14 -4.94
C VAL A 318 -16.48 -0.14 -5.99
N ALA A 319 -15.59 0.21 -6.91
CA ALA A 319 -15.93 0.92 -8.14
C ALA A 319 -14.85 0.72 -9.19
N VAL A 320 -15.13 1.15 -10.43
CA VAL A 320 -14.16 1.10 -11.54
C VAL A 320 -12.90 1.90 -11.23
N THR A 321 -13.04 3.06 -10.60
CA THR A 321 -11.90 3.93 -10.24
C THR A 321 -11.64 3.93 -8.74
N ALA A 322 -10.36 4.03 -8.34
CA ALA A 322 -9.97 4.10 -6.94
C ALA A 322 -10.68 5.22 -6.18
N ARG A 323 -10.81 6.42 -6.77
CA ARG A 323 -11.52 7.54 -6.13
C ARG A 323 -13.01 7.25 -5.92
N GLN A 324 -13.68 6.62 -6.90
CA GLN A 324 -15.09 6.23 -6.73
C GLN A 324 -15.23 5.12 -5.67
N ALA A 325 -14.31 4.16 -5.65
CA ALA A 325 -14.32 3.06 -4.69
C ALA A 325 -14.12 3.58 -3.26
N GLU A 326 -13.21 4.54 -3.09
CA GLU A 326 -12.98 5.22 -1.81
C GLU A 326 -14.23 5.96 -1.34
N ARG A 327 -14.90 6.71 -2.22
CA ARG A 327 -16.17 7.37 -1.88
C ARG A 327 -17.25 6.36 -1.48
N ASN A 328 -17.38 5.26 -2.24
CA ASN A 328 -18.33 4.19 -1.91
C ASN A 328 -18.02 3.57 -0.54
N TYR A 329 -16.74 3.38 -0.25
CA TYR A 329 -16.27 2.87 1.04
C TYR A 329 -16.54 3.84 2.18
N ARG A 330 -16.23 5.14 2.01
CA ARG A 330 -16.56 6.18 2.98
C ARG A 330 -18.06 6.18 3.27
N ARG A 331 -18.92 6.10 2.24
CA ARG A 331 -20.38 5.97 2.42
C ARG A 331 -20.78 4.70 3.16
N ALA A 332 -20.15 3.56 2.88
CA ALA A 332 -20.40 2.30 3.59
C ALA A 332 -19.98 2.38 5.07
N LEU A 333 -18.89 3.07 5.39
CA LEU A 333 -18.49 3.35 6.77
C LEU A 333 -19.54 4.20 7.50
N LEU A 334 -20.11 5.21 6.84
CA LEU A 334 -21.17 6.06 7.40
C LEU A 334 -22.49 5.30 7.62
N GLY A 335 -22.86 4.43 6.68
CA GLY A 335 -24.13 3.69 6.70
C GLY A 335 -24.23 2.60 7.78
N ASN A 336 -23.11 2.14 8.34
CA ASN A 336 -23.08 1.10 9.39
C ASN A 336 -23.25 1.65 10.84
N GLY A 337 -23.45 2.97 10.98
CA GLY A 337 -24.10 3.63 12.13
C GLY A 337 -23.64 3.32 13.57
N ASN A 338 -22.70 4.10 14.10
CA ASN A 338 -22.72 4.77 15.41
C ASN A 338 -21.35 5.44 15.65
N ASP A 339 -21.35 6.68 16.15
CA ASP A 339 -20.18 7.51 16.47
C ASP A 339 -19.31 7.97 15.27
N LEU A 340 -19.87 8.83 14.44
CA LEU A 340 -19.09 9.70 13.55
C LEU A 340 -18.67 10.97 14.31
N ALA A 341 -17.63 10.83 15.12
CA ALA A 341 -16.71 11.94 15.31
C ALA A 341 -15.53 11.65 14.40
N PHE A 342 -15.54 12.28 13.22
CA PHE A 342 -14.31 12.47 12.48
C PHE A 342 -13.34 13.20 13.42
N GLY A 343 -12.14 12.67 13.62
CA GLY A 343 -11.11 13.43 14.31
C GLY A 343 -10.87 14.72 13.54
N ASP A 344 -10.86 15.86 14.23
CA ASP A 344 -10.65 17.22 13.71
C ASP A 344 -9.25 17.45 13.07
N SER A 345 -8.60 16.42 12.52
CA SER A 345 -7.24 16.49 11.98
C SER A 345 -7.18 16.69 10.45
N ILE A 346 -8.31 16.89 9.80
CA ILE A 346 -8.37 17.37 8.40
C ILE A 346 -8.94 18.79 8.48
N ALA A 347 -8.39 19.75 7.72
CA ALA A 347 -8.87 21.12 7.68
C ALA A 347 -10.38 21.15 7.34
N SER A 348 -11.22 21.17 8.38
CA SER A 348 -12.67 21.15 8.25
C SER A 348 -13.13 22.57 8.00
N TYR A 349 -13.72 22.80 6.83
CA TYR A 349 -14.38 24.06 6.53
C TYR A 349 -15.78 24.02 7.13
N SER A 350 -16.19 25.10 7.78
CA SER A 350 -17.57 25.29 8.23
C SER A 350 -18.25 26.34 7.37
N VAL A 351 -19.44 26.04 6.86
CA VAL A 351 -20.32 27.05 6.27
C VAL A 351 -21.62 27.11 7.05
N THR A 352 -22.06 28.33 7.34
CA THR A 352 -23.38 28.62 7.88
C THR A 352 -24.16 29.41 6.85
N GLY A 353 -25.35 28.94 6.51
CA GLY A 353 -26.17 29.56 5.47
C GLY A 353 -27.58 29.00 5.42
N ASP A 354 -28.42 29.61 4.61
CA ASP A 354 -29.81 29.17 4.45
C ASP A 354 -29.91 28.07 3.38
N VAL A 355 -30.77 27.09 3.62
CA VAL A 355 -31.03 26.01 2.67
C VAL A 355 -31.79 26.56 1.47
N LEU A 356 -31.16 26.52 0.29
CA LEU A 356 -31.80 26.92 -0.97
C LEU A 356 -32.64 25.79 -1.55
N ARG A 357 -32.11 24.57 -1.51
CA ARG A 357 -32.77 23.36 -2.01
C ARG A 357 -32.32 22.15 -1.21
N ILE A 358 -33.21 21.19 -1.08
CA ILE A 358 -32.92 19.87 -0.54
C ILE A 358 -33.54 18.81 -1.45
N ALA A 359 -32.78 17.76 -1.75
CA ALA A 359 -33.23 16.58 -2.48
C ALA A 359 -32.79 15.34 -1.72
N GLN A 360 -33.48 14.22 -1.93
CA GLN A 360 -33.11 12.94 -1.34
C GLN A 360 -32.96 11.87 -2.43
N GLU A 361 -31.99 10.99 -2.22
CA GLU A 361 -31.76 9.80 -3.03
C GLU A 361 -31.82 8.58 -2.11
N ASN A 362 -32.69 7.63 -2.44
CA ASN A 362 -32.76 6.35 -1.74
C ASN A 362 -31.82 5.37 -2.44
N THR A 363 -30.79 4.94 -1.71
CA THR A 363 -29.82 3.95 -2.18
C THR A 363 -30.01 2.62 -1.44
N SER A 364 -29.39 1.54 -1.94
CA SER A 364 -29.42 0.23 -1.26
C SER A 364 -28.80 0.25 0.14
N THR A 365 -28.00 1.27 0.47
CA THR A 365 -27.29 1.43 1.75
C THR A 365 -27.88 2.53 2.65
N GLY A 366 -29.00 3.14 2.25
CA GLY A 366 -29.70 4.17 3.03
C GLY A 366 -30.11 5.41 2.21
N THR A 367 -30.66 6.41 2.88
CA THR A 367 -31.07 7.68 2.25
C THR A 367 -29.97 8.73 2.38
N ILE A 368 -29.61 9.33 1.24
CA ILE A 368 -28.66 10.45 1.16
C ILE A 368 -29.45 11.71 0.84
N TYR A 369 -29.21 12.78 1.59
CA TYR A 369 -29.76 14.10 1.34
C TYR A 369 -28.70 14.99 0.68
N TYR A 370 -29.12 15.72 -0.34
CA TYR A 370 -28.31 16.70 -1.05
C TYR A 370 -28.86 18.09 -0.77
N VAL A 371 -28.03 18.96 -0.21
CA VAL A 371 -28.40 20.30 0.25
C VAL A 371 -27.60 21.34 -0.53
N LEU A 372 -28.30 22.35 -1.06
CA LEU A 372 -27.70 23.55 -1.64
C LEU A 372 -27.78 24.68 -0.61
N VAL A 373 -26.66 25.33 -0.31
CA VAL A 373 -26.55 26.31 0.78
C VAL A 373 -26.23 27.69 0.22
N SER A 374 -26.92 28.72 0.72
CA SER A 374 -26.66 30.12 0.36
C SER A 374 -25.20 30.51 0.69
N GLY A 375 -24.54 31.21 -0.25
CA GLY A 375 -23.12 31.56 -0.13
C GLY A 375 -22.15 30.47 -0.60
N GLN A 376 -22.63 29.27 -0.95
CA GLN A 376 -21.87 28.16 -1.55
C GLN A 376 -22.68 27.48 -2.67
N GLU A 377 -23.29 28.28 -3.55
CA GLU A 377 -24.24 27.80 -4.58
C GLU A 377 -23.60 26.92 -5.66
N ASN A 378 -22.27 26.91 -5.75
CA ASN A 378 -21.49 26.06 -6.63
C ASN A 378 -21.21 24.67 -6.05
N LYS A 379 -21.68 24.37 -4.84
CA LYS A 379 -21.44 23.10 -4.13
C LYS A 379 -22.75 22.47 -3.67
N LEU A 380 -22.87 21.16 -3.88
CA LEU A 380 -23.96 20.32 -3.43
C LEU A 380 -23.48 19.49 -2.25
N PHE A 381 -24.01 19.76 -1.06
CA PHE A 381 -23.58 19.09 0.16
C PHE A 381 -24.36 17.79 0.36
N ALA A 382 -23.66 16.66 0.39
CA ALA A 382 -24.23 15.34 0.61
C ALA A 382 -24.12 14.95 2.09
N VAL A 383 -25.24 14.57 2.69
CA VAL A 383 -25.33 14.17 4.10
C VAL A 383 -26.22 12.95 4.25
N SER A 384 -25.76 11.98 5.03
CA SER A 384 -26.57 10.81 5.40
C SER A 384 -27.46 11.14 6.60
N GLY A 385 -28.66 10.57 6.64
CA GLY A 385 -29.55 10.64 7.80
C GLY A 385 -28.93 10.19 9.13
N GLY A 386 -27.87 9.36 9.07
CA GLY A 386 -27.15 8.92 10.27
C GLY A 386 -26.24 9.99 10.90
N ILE A 387 -25.93 11.09 10.19
CA ILE A 387 -25.05 12.15 10.70
C ILE A 387 -25.79 13.08 11.64
N SER A 388 -27.02 13.48 11.27
CA SER A 388 -27.91 14.26 12.14
C SER A 388 -29.36 13.96 11.77
N PRO A 389 -30.23 13.63 12.75
CA PRO A 389 -31.64 13.39 12.49
C PRO A 389 -32.39 14.67 12.06
N GLU A 390 -31.81 15.86 12.28
CA GLU A 390 -32.41 17.13 11.87
C GLU A 390 -32.54 17.25 10.35
N ILE A 391 -31.71 16.52 9.58
CA ILE A 391 -31.79 16.53 8.11
C ILE A 391 -33.13 16.00 7.60
N PHE A 392 -33.76 15.06 8.32
CA PHE A 392 -35.02 14.44 7.91
C PHE A 392 -36.17 15.45 7.84
N ILE A 393 -36.08 16.52 8.61
CA ILE A 393 -37.11 17.55 8.75
C ILE A 393 -36.67 18.92 8.25
N THR A 394 -35.44 19.03 7.74
CA THR A 394 -34.88 20.26 7.19
C THR A 394 -35.60 20.66 5.90
N LYS A 395 -35.91 21.94 5.74
CA LYS A 395 -36.62 22.48 4.57
C LYS A 395 -35.89 23.68 3.96
N PRO A 396 -36.19 24.02 2.69
CA PRO A 396 -35.73 25.28 2.11
C PRO A 396 -36.13 26.48 2.99
N GLY A 397 -35.19 27.37 3.26
CA GLY A 397 -35.32 28.51 4.16
C GLY A 397 -34.78 28.31 5.57
N ASP A 398 -34.52 27.06 5.99
CA ASP A 398 -33.90 26.79 7.29
C ASP A 398 -32.43 27.24 7.29
N LYS A 399 -31.97 27.77 8.42
CA LYS A 399 -30.58 28.14 8.62
C LYS A 399 -29.81 26.94 9.17
N ILE A 400 -28.76 26.54 8.47
CA ILE A 400 -27.96 25.37 8.84
C ILE A 400 -26.49 25.73 9.01
N SER A 401 -25.79 24.93 9.81
CA SER A 401 -24.34 24.92 9.95
C SER A 401 -23.82 23.55 9.53
N VAL A 402 -22.91 23.52 8.55
CA VAL A 402 -22.33 22.27 8.06
C VAL A 402 -20.81 22.34 8.10
N SER A 403 -20.19 21.28 8.59
CA SER A 403 -18.74 21.07 8.52
C SER A 403 -18.43 20.05 7.44
N PHE A 404 -17.42 20.33 6.62
CA PHE A 404 -17.08 19.52 5.46
C PHE A 404 -15.59 19.60 5.10
N ASP A 405 -15.15 18.67 4.27
CA ASP A 405 -13.80 18.65 3.70
C ASP A 405 -13.84 19.19 2.26
N ASP A 406 -13.10 20.27 1.98
CA ASP A 406 -13.09 20.88 0.65
C ASP A 406 -12.12 20.15 -0.28
N SER A 407 -12.62 19.08 -0.91
CA SER A 407 -11.89 18.32 -1.93
C SER A 407 -11.87 19.00 -3.32
N GLY A 408 -12.36 20.24 -3.45
CA GLY A 408 -12.44 20.98 -4.72
C GLY A 408 -13.53 20.49 -5.68
N ASN A 409 -14.44 19.63 -5.21
CA ASN A 409 -15.52 19.06 -6.01
C ASN A 409 -16.83 19.85 -5.88
N ALA A 410 -17.68 19.74 -6.91
CA ALA A 410 -19.04 20.28 -6.89
C ALA A 410 -19.99 19.52 -5.94
N ILE A 411 -19.68 18.27 -5.58
CA ILE A 411 -20.41 17.50 -4.56
C ILE A 411 -19.47 17.27 -3.39
N VAL A 412 -19.92 17.61 -2.18
CA VAL A 412 -19.10 17.64 -0.98
C VAL A 412 -19.79 16.85 0.13
N ASP A 413 -19.09 15.88 0.70
CA ASP A 413 -19.62 15.08 1.81
C ASP A 413 -19.50 15.86 3.13
N ILE A 414 -20.62 15.97 3.86
CA ILE A 414 -20.70 16.65 5.16
C ILE A 414 -20.20 15.70 6.26
N SER A 415 -19.39 16.23 7.19
CA SER A 415 -18.94 15.51 8.40
C SER A 415 -19.78 15.85 9.63
N LYS A 416 -20.35 17.06 9.71
CA LYS A 416 -21.25 17.49 10.79
C LYS A 416 -22.37 18.37 10.24
N PHE A 417 -23.60 18.12 10.66
CA PHE A 417 -24.79 18.87 10.24
C PHE A 417 -25.59 19.32 11.46
N ASP A 418 -25.95 20.60 11.51
CA ASP A 418 -26.76 21.21 12.56
C ASP A 418 -27.78 22.17 11.92
N ASN A 419 -29.06 21.95 12.16
CA ASN A 419 -30.13 22.85 11.73
C ASN A 419 -30.45 23.84 12.85
N LEU A 420 -29.87 25.03 12.74
CA LEU A 420 -30.03 26.13 13.70
C LEU A 420 -31.46 26.68 13.77
N SER A 421 -32.35 26.30 12.85
CA SER A 421 -33.77 26.65 12.89
C SER A 421 -34.63 25.66 13.67
N ILE A 422 -34.05 24.55 14.16
CA ILE A 422 -34.77 23.48 14.86
C ILE A 422 -34.09 23.23 16.21
N ASP A 423 -34.79 23.49 17.32
CA ASP A 423 -34.33 23.13 18.66
C ASP A 423 -34.88 21.76 19.06
N LEU A 424 -34.16 20.69 18.71
CA LEU A 424 -34.45 19.35 19.23
C LEU A 424 -33.88 19.22 20.64
N GLN A 425 -34.73 19.42 21.66
CA GLN A 425 -34.29 19.33 23.04
C GLN A 425 -33.87 17.91 23.42
N LYS A 426 -32.56 17.72 23.60
CA LYS A 426 -32.02 16.53 24.28
C LYS A 426 -32.46 16.55 25.74
N THR A 427 -32.95 15.43 26.26
CA THR A 427 -33.29 15.35 27.69
C THR A 427 -32.04 15.59 28.54
N THR A 428 -32.20 16.16 29.74
CA THR A 428 -31.08 16.46 30.67
C THR A 428 -30.24 15.22 30.99
N LYS A 429 -30.84 14.02 30.92
CA LYS A 429 -30.14 12.74 31.02
C LYS A 429 -29.26 12.45 29.79
N GLN A 430 -29.74 12.70 28.58
CA GLN A 430 -28.95 12.55 27.35
C GLN A 430 -27.79 13.54 27.31
N ILE A 431 -28.02 14.81 27.67
CA ILE A 431 -26.95 15.82 27.76
C ILE A 431 -25.91 15.43 28.81
N GLY A 432 -26.36 14.88 29.95
CA GLY A 432 -25.46 14.38 31.00
C GLY A 432 -24.68 13.14 30.58
N VAL A 433 -25.27 12.25 29.78
CA VAL A 433 -24.60 11.08 29.20
C VAL A 433 -23.60 11.50 28.14
N GLU A 434 -23.97 12.38 27.21
CA GLU A 434 -23.05 12.93 26.19
C GLU A 434 -21.89 13.68 26.83
N LYS A 435 -22.12 14.55 27.82
CA LYS A 435 -21.02 15.21 28.55
C LYS A 435 -20.11 14.23 29.29
N ARG A 436 -20.67 13.13 29.82
CA ARG A 436 -19.86 12.07 30.44
C ARG A 436 -19.09 11.25 29.39
N PHE A 437 -19.66 11.03 28.22
CA PHE A 437 -18.99 10.37 27.10
C PHE A 437 -17.93 11.27 26.46
N GLU A 438 -18.16 12.58 26.35
CA GLU A 438 -17.18 13.57 25.93
C GLU A 438 -16.06 13.71 26.95
N ALA A 439 -16.37 13.81 28.25
CA ALA A 439 -15.36 13.80 29.31
C ALA A 439 -14.58 12.47 29.34
N ALA A 440 -15.24 11.33 29.18
CA ALA A 440 -14.57 10.03 29.08
C ALA A 440 -13.77 9.89 27.78
N ARG A 441 -14.18 10.56 26.68
CA ARG A 441 -13.41 10.64 25.44
C ARG A 441 -12.22 11.56 25.59
N GLU A 442 -12.33 12.69 26.28
CA GLU A 442 -11.22 13.57 26.61
C GLU A 442 -10.24 12.87 27.55
N GLU A 443 -10.69 12.17 28.59
CA GLU A 443 -9.84 11.31 29.43
C GLU A 443 -9.24 10.14 28.63
N ALA A 444 -9.98 9.53 27.70
CA ALA A 444 -9.44 8.50 26.80
C ALA A 444 -8.45 9.09 25.79
N ARG A 445 -8.60 10.37 25.43
CA ARG A 445 -7.73 11.10 24.51
C ARG A 445 -6.49 11.60 25.25
N GLU A 446 -6.60 12.05 26.48
CA GLU A 446 -5.50 12.42 27.38
C GLU A 446 -4.72 11.17 27.81
N SER A 447 -5.36 10.06 28.18
CA SER A 447 -4.67 8.79 28.43
C SER A 447 -4.09 8.18 27.16
N ARG A 448 -4.74 8.34 25.99
CA ARG A 448 -4.10 8.06 24.70
C ARG A 448 -2.96 9.00 24.40
N THR A 449 -3.00 10.27 24.81
CA THR A 449 -1.91 11.24 24.57
C THR A 449 -0.76 11.02 25.55
N GLU A 450 -1.01 10.57 26.78
CA GLU A 450 0.00 10.13 27.75
C GLU A 450 0.62 8.78 27.36
N GLN A 451 -0.15 7.85 26.80
CA GLN A 451 0.38 6.64 26.16
C GLN A 451 1.02 6.91 24.77
N ASN A 452 0.61 7.99 24.08
CA ASN A 452 1.12 8.42 22.77
C ASN A 452 2.13 9.57 22.85
N VAL A 453 2.67 9.92 24.03
CA VAL A 453 3.94 10.66 24.06
C VAL A 453 5.03 9.81 23.35
N ASP A 454 4.82 8.49 23.26
CA ASP A 454 5.61 7.56 22.45
C ASP A 454 5.04 7.24 21.04
N ALA A 455 3.90 7.79 20.62
CA ALA A 455 3.28 7.46 19.33
C ALA A 455 2.60 8.64 18.64
N LYS A 456 3.38 9.44 17.90
CA LYS A 456 2.86 10.40 16.92
C LYS A 456 2.22 9.67 15.73
N GLN A 457 0.89 9.60 15.69
CA GLN A 457 0.09 9.11 14.54
C GLN A 457 -0.02 10.16 13.41
N GLN A 458 1.12 10.63 12.90
CA GLN A 458 1.19 11.47 11.69
C GLN A 458 1.90 10.79 10.51
N GLU A 459 2.32 9.53 10.64
CA GLU A 459 3.16 8.83 9.65
C GLU A 459 2.40 7.79 8.80
N MET A 460 1.18 8.07 8.33
CA MET A 460 0.37 7.05 7.63
C MET A 460 -0.13 7.50 6.25
N THR A 461 0.76 8.07 5.44
CA THR A 461 0.48 8.26 4.01
C THR A 461 1.74 8.05 3.17
N PRO A 462 1.84 6.93 2.42
CA PRO A 462 2.59 6.97 1.19
C PRO A 462 1.84 7.93 0.26
N GLN A 463 2.37 9.14 0.06
CA GLN A 463 1.91 10.00 -1.05
C GLN A 463 2.13 9.27 -2.38
#